data_AF-W1XHX0-F1
#
_entry.id   AF-W1XHX0-F1
#
_cell.length_a   1.000
_cell.length_b   1.000
_cell.length_c   1.000
_cell.angle_alpha   90.00
_cell.angle_beta   90.00
_cell.angle_gamma   90.00
#
_symmetry.space_group_name_H-M   'P 1'
#
loop_
_entity.id
_entity.type
_entity.pdbx_description
1 polymer ?
#
loop_
_entity_poly.entity_id
_entity_poly.type
_entity_poly.pdbx_seq_one_letter_code
_entity_poly.pdbx_strand_id
1 'polypeptide(L)' 'LEAAFERLTMAELGLRLPITAGQFYGVWQHFYDDNFSGTDFTTHYVVLGFRFRVAEEDLILPDEQHDDYRWLTPYALL' A
#
# COMPACT_ATOMS: atom_id res chain seq x y z
N LEU A 1 -14.59 -3.56 4.41
CA LEU A 1 -13.31 -3.33 3.69
C LEU A 1 -13.25 -1.93 3.08
N GLU A 2 -14.39 -1.44 2.60
CA GLU A 2 -14.70 -0.11 2.09
C GLU A 2 -14.04 1.00 2.92
N ALA A 3 -14.39 1.11 4.21
CA ALA A 3 -13.86 2.15 5.10
C ALA A 3 -12.34 2.04 5.32
N ALA A 4 -11.79 0.81 5.29
CA ALA A 4 -10.35 0.60 5.41
C ALA A 4 -9.62 1.05 4.14
N PHE A 5 -10.18 0.77 2.96
CA PHE A 5 -9.62 1.21 1.69
C PHE A 5 -9.56 2.74 1.60
N GLU A 6 -10.64 3.44 1.97
CA GLU A 6 -10.67 4.91 2.01
C GLU A 6 -9.67 5.48 3.02
N ARG A 7 -9.62 4.91 4.24
CA ARG A 7 -8.68 5.36 5.27
C ARG A 7 -7.22 5.15 4.86
N LEU A 8 -6.89 3.98 4.30
CA LEU A 8 -5.53 3.63 3.91
C LEU A 8 -5.07 4.43 2.69
N THR A 9 -5.89 4.58 1.65
CA THR A 9 -5.51 5.39 0.49
C THR A 9 -5.27 6.86 0.87
N MET A 10 -6.05 7.41 1.79
CA MET A 10 -5.77 8.73 2.36
C MET A 10 -4.44 8.76 3.11
N ALA A 11 -4.19 7.78 3.98
CA ALA A 11 -3.00 7.75 4.84
C ALA A 11 -1.70 7.45 4.09
N GLU A 12 -1.75 6.71 2.97
CA GLU A 12 -0.56 6.28 2.22
C GLU A 12 -0.28 7.12 0.98
N LEU A 13 -1.33 7.73 0.39
CA LEU A 13 -1.22 8.42 -0.90
C LEU A 13 -1.66 9.90 -0.81
N GLY A 14 -2.16 10.34 0.34
CA GLY A 14 -2.80 11.65 0.51
C GLY A 14 -4.08 11.83 -0.29
N LEU A 15 -4.61 10.76 -0.87
CA LEU A 15 -5.78 10.76 -1.74
C LEU A 15 -6.78 9.70 -1.29
N ARG A 16 -7.91 10.13 -0.73
CA ARG A 16 -8.98 9.22 -0.33
C ARG A 16 -9.72 8.69 -1.56
N LEU A 17 -9.61 7.39 -1.82
CA LEU A 17 -10.30 6.70 -2.90
C LEU A 17 -11.36 5.72 -2.35
N PRO A 18 -12.54 5.60 -2.99
CA PRO A 18 -13.49 4.54 -2.65
C PRO A 18 -12.97 3.18 -3.14
N ILE A 19 -13.35 2.09 -2.46
CA ILE A 19 -12.92 0.72 -2.86
C ILE A 19 -13.32 0.35 -4.29
N THR A 20 -14.38 0.97 -4.82
CA THR A 20 -14.85 0.77 -6.21
C THR A 20 -13.88 1.32 -7.26
N ALA A 21 -12.93 2.18 -6.89
CA ALA A 21 -11.85 2.60 -7.78
C ALA A 21 -10.77 1.52 -7.95
N GLY A 22 -10.68 0.58 -7.00
CA GLY A 22 -9.71 -0.51 -7.03
C GLY A 22 -10.21 -1.75 -7.76
N GLN A 23 -9.38 -2.29 -8.65
CA GLN A 23 -9.55 -3.64 -9.18
C GLN A 23 -8.92 -4.63 -8.19
N PHE A 24 -9.74 -5.54 -7.63
CA PHE A 24 -9.23 -6.61 -6.79
C PHE A 24 -8.20 -7.47 -7.53
N TYR A 25 -7.08 -7.76 -6.86
CA TYR A 25 -5.90 -8.40 -7.44
C TYR A 25 -5.42 -9.59 -6.59
N GLY A 26 -6.35 -10.34 -6.02
CA GLY A 26 -6.06 -11.60 -5.33
C GLY A 26 -5.72 -11.46 -3.85
N VAL A 27 -5.54 -12.61 -3.22
CA VAL A 27 -5.13 -12.75 -1.81
C VAL A 27 -3.68 -13.22 -1.77
N TRP A 28 -2.85 -12.51 -1.02
CA TRP A 28 -1.42 -12.76 -0.89
C TRP A 28 -1.07 -13.02 0.57
N GLN A 29 0.10 -13.59 0.81
CA GLN A 29 0.62 -13.86 2.15
C GLN A 29 2.05 -13.32 2.22
N HIS A 30 2.32 -12.42 3.16
CA HIS A 30 3.67 -11.91 3.45
C HIS A 30 4.12 -12.43 4.81
N PHE A 31 5.32 -12.98 4.86
CA PHE A 31 5.95 -13.52 6.05
C PHE A 31 7.26 -12.79 6.29
N TYR A 32 7.42 -12.19 7.46
CA TYR A 32 8.61 -11.47 7.89
C TYR A 32 9.15 -12.09 9.17
N ASP A 33 10.47 -12.17 9.32
CA ASP A 33 11.12 -12.77 10.50
C ASP A 33 11.14 -11.82 11.71
N ASP A 34 10.77 -10.54 11.52
CA ASP A 34 10.72 -9.47 12.52
C ASP A 34 9.32 -8.87 12.70
N ASN A 35 9.21 -7.83 13.53
CA ASN A 35 7.99 -7.08 13.80
C ASN A 35 8.21 -5.57 13.92
N PHE A 36 7.12 -4.82 13.97
CA PHE A 36 7.15 -3.34 14.00
C PHE A 36 7.98 -2.74 15.15
N SER A 37 8.27 -3.52 16.19
CA SER A 37 8.96 -3.08 17.41
C SER A 37 10.26 -3.84 17.73
N GLY A 38 10.69 -4.78 16.88
CA GLY A 38 11.87 -5.59 17.15
C GLY A 38 11.95 -6.87 16.32
N THR A 39 12.79 -7.81 16.75
CA THR A 39 13.10 -9.05 16.01
C THR A 39 12.91 -10.30 16.87
N ASP A 40 12.14 -10.20 17.95
CA ASP A 40 11.91 -11.26 18.92
C ASP A 40 10.83 -12.26 18.49
N PHE A 41 9.97 -11.86 17.55
CA PHE A 41 8.99 -12.72 16.88
C PHE A 41 8.66 -12.19 15.47
N THR A 42 8.04 -13.07 14.68
CA THR A 42 7.71 -12.88 13.26
C THR A 42 6.41 -12.12 13.03
N THR A 43 6.24 -11.56 11.82
CA THR A 43 4.97 -10.95 11.38
C THR A 43 4.41 -11.68 10.17
N HIS A 44 3.11 -11.98 10.19
CA HIS A 44 2.40 -12.61 9.08
C HIS A 44 1.18 -11.77 8.68
N TYR A 45 1.14 -11.36 7.41
CA TYR A 45 0.01 -10.65 6.82
C TYR A 45 -0.72 -11.50 5.78
N VAL A 46 -2.05 -11.57 5.89
CA VAL A 46 -2.93 -11.94 4.77
C VAL A 46 -3.37 -10.65 4.08
N VAL A 47 -2.98 -10.47 2.82
CA VAL A 47 -3.08 -9.20 2.11
C VAL A 47 -4.09 -9.30 0.98
N LEU A 48 -5.01 -8.33 0.89
CA LEU A 48 -5.91 -8.18 -0.23
C LEU A 48 -5.33 -7.16 -1.21
N GLY A 49 -4.90 -7.63 -2.39
CA GLY A 49 -4.32 -6.77 -3.41
C GLY A 49 -5.37 -5.94 -4.14
N PHE A 50 -5.09 -4.67 -4.40
CA PHE A 50 -5.89 -3.81 -5.26
C PHE A 50 -5.01 -3.03 -6.23
N ARG A 51 -5.43 -2.94 -7.49
CA ARG A 51 -4.76 -2.16 -8.54
C ARG A 51 -5.68 -1.05 -9.02
N PHE A 52 -5.14 0.15 -9.19
CA PHE A 52 -5.84 1.30 -9.77
C PHE A 52 -4.85 2.23 -10.46
N ARG A 53 -5.35 3.19 -11.24
CA ARG A 53 -4.56 4.21 -11.92
C ARG A 53 -4.95 5.57 -11.38
N VAL A 54 -3.95 6.43 -11.16
CA VAL A 54 -4.11 7.80 -10.65
C VAL A 54 -3.38 8.78 -11.57
N ALA A 55 -3.76 10.05 -11.50
CA ALA A 55 -2.92 11.15 -11.96
C ALA A 55 -1.99 11.54 -10.80
N GLU A 56 -0.71 11.81 -11.11
CA GLU A 56 0.27 12.12 -10.07
C GLU A 56 -0.06 13.45 -9.37
N GLU A 57 -0.66 14.39 -10.10
CA GLU A 57 -1.03 15.71 -9.60
C GLU A 57 -2.13 15.68 -8.53
N ASP A 58 -2.87 14.58 -8.43
CA ASP A 58 -3.92 14.37 -7.42
C ASP A 58 -3.36 13.80 -6.09
N LEU A 59 -2.11 13.35 -6.08
CA LEU A 59 -1.49 12.72 -4.92
C LEU A 59 -0.80 13.75 -4.02
N ILE A 60 -0.87 13.51 -2.72
CA ILE A 60 -0.11 14.25 -1.71
C ILE A 60 0.65 13.20 -0.91
N LEU A 61 1.78 12.74 -1.46
CA LEU A 61 2.52 11.61 -0.90
C LEU A 61 3.07 11.98 0.50
N PRO A 62 2.66 11.26 1.57
CA PRO A 62 3.07 11.53 2.95
C PRO A 62 4.51 11.08 3.22
N ASP A 63 5.14 11.58 4.29
CA ASP A 63 6.51 11.22 4.68
C ASP A 63 6.61 10.43 6.00
N GLU A 64 5.49 10.08 6.63
CA GLU A 64 5.46 9.36 7.91
C GLU A 64 5.97 7.91 7.81
N GLN A 65 5.86 7.27 6.64
CA GLN A 65 6.24 5.86 6.42
C GLN A 65 7.32 5.66 5.36
N HIS A 66 7.62 6.67 4.54
CA HIS A 66 8.58 6.60 3.44
C HIS A 66 9.38 7.91 3.34
N ASP A 67 10.66 7.82 2.98
CA ASP A 67 11.56 8.97 2.83
C ASP A 67 11.82 9.39 1.37
N ASP A 68 11.45 8.57 0.39
CA ASP A 68 11.52 8.84 -1.05
C ASP A 68 10.41 8.08 -1.80
N TYR A 69 9.96 8.60 -2.95
CA TYR A 69 8.94 7.99 -3.80
C TYR A 69 9.37 8.00 -5.27
N ARG A 70 9.13 6.89 -5.97
CA ARG A 70 9.48 6.76 -7.40
C ARG A 70 8.43 5.96 -8.17
N TRP A 71 8.11 6.41 -9.37
CA TRP A 71 7.35 5.64 -10.35
C TRP A 71 8.31 4.77 -11.17
N LEU A 72 8.18 3.44 -11.03
CA LEU A 72 9.06 2.47 -11.68
C LEU A 72 8.33 1.65 -12.75
N THR A 73 9.05 1.28 -13.80
CA THR A 73 8.56 0.27 -14.76
C THR A 73 8.62 -1.12 -14.12
N PRO A 74 7.81 -2.10 -14.58
CA PRO A 74 7.91 -3.48 -14.08
C PRO A 74 9.29 -4.11 -14.20
N TYR A 75 10.08 -3.70 -15.20
CA TYR A 75 11.45 -4.20 -15.37
C TYR A 75 12.43 -3.53 -14.40
N ALA A 76 12.24 -2.25 -14.09
CA ALA A 76 13.13 -1.50 -13.21
C ALA A 76 12.92 -1.80 -11.71
N LEU A 77 11.77 -2.36 -11.32
CA LEU A 77 11.48 -2.69 -9.91
C LEU A 77 12.05 -4.05 -9.47
N LEU A 78 12.32 -4.95 -10.42
CA LEU A 78 12.80 -6.30 -10.19
C LEU A 78 14.33 -6.32 -10.04
#